data_AF-A0A932PUN6-F1
#
_entry.id   AF-A0A932PUN6-F1
#
_cell.length_a   1.000
_cell.length_b   1.000
_cell.length_c   1.000
_cell.angle_alpha   90.00
_cell.angle_beta   90.00
_cell.angle_gamma   90.00
#
_symmetry.space_group_name_H-M   'P 1'
#
loop_
_entity.id
_entity.type
_entity.pdbx_description
1 polymer ?
#
loop_
_entity_poly.entity_id
_entity_poly.type
_entity_poly.pdbx_seq_one_letter_code
_entity_poly.pdbx_strand_id
1 'polypeptide(L)'
;MNELARQFFKDFKQFRILNDEKELNWNSLSSTDLPRSWFELSRLSASDRISFVRDTWLNQLPFDPVIHEKLASFFSVLEEISIVLGQEKEGQPLSAEMVYSLAENRSFFRGLPPVDSDETFSSQEELGVSLPRDYFLFLQIHNGFGKLSSLGLFPCENIADMKRIVLEMLLENREPLRSGLQRVDPDSLIPFYEEEGLLAFQCFFTDWYPGNEMGNIYLSGIDYKISDTSDWKSWRENLAFPTFLEWLSEYLQGMSLSL
;
A
#
# COMPACT_ATOMS: atom_id res chain seq x y z
N MET A 1 13.15 15.16 4.52
CA MET A 1 12.42 14.19 5.36
C MET A 1 12.01 14.91 6.62
N ASN A 2 10.72 14.81 6.98
CA ASN A 2 10.18 15.48 8.17
C ASN A 2 10.69 14.83 9.47
N GLU A 3 10.52 15.50 10.62
CA GLU A 3 11.05 15.02 11.90
C GLU A 3 10.34 13.74 12.36
N LEU A 4 9.06 13.59 12.04
CA LEU A 4 8.28 12.41 12.41
C LEU A 4 8.85 11.14 11.75
N ALA A 5 9.16 11.19 10.45
CA ALA A 5 9.82 10.11 9.74
C ALA A 5 11.24 9.87 10.27
N ARG A 6 12.01 10.94 10.56
CA ARG A 6 13.34 10.80 11.18
C ARG A 6 13.26 10.09 12.53
N GLN A 7 12.26 10.39 13.35
CA GLN A 7 12.08 9.75 14.64
C GLN A 7 11.75 8.26 14.51
N PHE A 8 10.92 7.87 13.53
CA PHE A 8 10.63 6.46 13.25
C PHE A 8 11.91 5.66 12.92
N PHE A 9 12.76 6.18 12.02
CA PHE A 9 14.00 5.47 11.66
C PHE A 9 15.09 5.49 12.73
N LYS A 10 15.00 6.34 13.77
CA LYS A 10 16.00 6.35 14.86
C LYS A 10 16.03 5.04 15.66
N ASP A 11 14.94 4.26 15.63
CA ASP A 11 14.86 2.97 16.32
C ASP A 11 15.51 1.82 15.54
N PHE A 12 15.90 2.06 14.29
CA PHE A 12 16.60 1.10 13.45
C PHE A 12 18.04 0.95 13.92
N LYS A 13 18.64 -0.22 13.70
CA LYS A 13 20.06 -0.46 14.06
C LYS A 13 21.00 0.42 13.26
N GLN A 14 20.69 0.60 11.99
CA GLN A 14 21.34 1.56 11.11
C GLN A 14 20.32 2.08 10.11
N PHE A 15 20.43 3.35 9.76
CA PHE A 15 19.69 3.90 8.64
C PHE A 15 20.50 5.01 7.96
N ARG A 16 20.21 5.21 6.67
CA ARG A 16 20.88 6.18 5.81
C ARG A 16 19.84 6.88 4.96
N ILE A 17 19.88 8.20 4.94
CA ILE A 17 19.00 9.01 4.09
C ILE A 17 19.82 9.39 2.87
N LEU A 18 19.59 8.71 1.75
CA LEU A 18 20.44 8.85 0.57
C LEU A 18 20.44 10.28 0.02
N ASN A 19 19.34 11.00 0.18
CA ASN A 19 19.20 12.41 -0.21
C ASN A 19 20.24 13.32 0.46
N ASP A 20 20.64 13.01 1.70
CA ASP A 20 21.59 13.80 2.49
C ASP A 20 23.05 13.41 2.15
N GLU A 21 23.28 12.25 1.53
CA GLU A 21 24.60 11.67 1.28
C GLU A 21 25.07 11.85 -0.18
N LYS A 22 25.35 13.08 -0.59
CA LYS A 22 25.63 13.44 -2.00
C LYS A 22 26.88 12.77 -2.60
N GLU A 23 27.89 12.50 -1.79
CA GLU A 23 29.17 11.90 -2.22
C GLU A 23 29.10 10.39 -2.45
N LEU A 24 27.96 9.77 -2.15
CA LEU A 24 27.81 8.34 -2.29
C LEU A 24 27.72 7.91 -3.75
N ASN A 25 28.38 6.80 -4.10
CA ASN A 25 28.32 6.20 -5.42
C ASN A 25 27.41 4.96 -5.41
N TRP A 26 26.63 4.78 -6.48
CA TRP A 26 25.86 3.56 -6.74
C TRP A 26 26.66 2.26 -6.49
N ASN A 27 27.92 2.21 -6.94
CA ASN A 27 28.75 1.01 -6.83
C ASN A 27 29.04 0.59 -5.37
N SER A 28 28.86 1.48 -4.38
CA SER A 28 29.00 1.12 -2.96
C SER A 28 27.70 0.60 -2.34
N LEU A 29 26.60 0.59 -3.09
CA LEU A 29 25.27 0.13 -2.66
C LEU A 29 24.81 -1.13 -3.41
N SER A 30 25.63 -1.71 -4.27
CA SER A 30 25.23 -2.83 -5.16
C SER A 30 24.76 -4.11 -4.45
N SER A 31 24.86 -4.18 -3.13
CA SER A 31 24.43 -5.32 -2.32
C SER A 31 23.05 -5.11 -1.65
N THR A 32 22.34 -4.04 -1.95
CA THR A 32 20.99 -3.78 -1.43
C THR A 32 19.93 -4.04 -2.49
N ASP A 33 18.68 -4.18 -2.06
CA ASP A 33 17.47 -4.25 -2.90
C ASP A 33 17.08 -2.89 -3.52
N LEU A 34 17.95 -1.88 -3.42
CA LEU A 34 17.68 -0.52 -3.85
C LEU A 34 17.55 -0.48 -5.38
N PRO A 35 16.45 0.03 -5.95
CA PRO A 35 16.39 0.28 -7.38
C PRO A 35 17.38 1.37 -7.79
N ARG A 36 18.06 1.18 -8.93
CA ARG A 36 18.97 2.20 -9.48
C ARG A 36 18.25 3.53 -9.73
N SER A 37 17.01 3.47 -10.22
CA SER A 37 16.16 4.65 -10.43
C SER A 37 15.93 5.44 -9.15
N TRP A 38 15.77 4.77 -8.00
CA TRP A 38 15.62 5.42 -6.70
C TRP A 38 16.92 6.08 -6.23
N PHE A 39 18.06 5.43 -6.46
CA PHE A 39 19.35 6.07 -6.20
C PHE A 39 19.52 7.34 -7.03
N GLU A 40 19.23 7.30 -8.33
CA GLU A 40 19.31 8.46 -9.22
C GLU A 40 18.33 9.56 -8.79
N LEU A 41 17.10 9.20 -8.42
CA LEU A 41 16.10 10.12 -7.86
C LEU A 41 16.61 10.82 -6.60
N SER A 42 17.32 10.12 -5.71
CA SER A 42 17.87 10.70 -4.48
C SER A 42 18.89 11.83 -4.75
N ARG A 43 19.44 11.94 -5.97
CA ARG A 43 20.39 12.99 -6.36
C ARG A 43 19.71 14.30 -6.79
N LEU A 44 18.41 14.29 -7.05
CA LEU A 44 17.69 15.47 -7.53
C LEU A 44 17.42 16.49 -6.41
N SER A 45 16.78 17.62 -6.73
CA SER A 45 16.23 18.51 -5.71
C SER A 45 14.93 17.94 -5.13
N ALA A 46 14.48 18.42 -3.97
CA ALA A 46 13.21 17.99 -3.36
C ALA A 46 12.01 18.21 -4.30
N SER A 47 11.95 19.38 -4.93
CA SER A 47 10.87 19.74 -5.85
C SER A 47 10.88 18.88 -7.12
N ASP A 48 12.07 18.57 -7.65
CA ASP A 48 12.20 17.70 -8.83
C ASP A 48 11.81 16.25 -8.49
N ARG A 49 12.18 15.76 -7.31
CA ARG A 49 11.75 14.43 -6.84
C ARG A 49 10.24 14.31 -6.76
N ILE A 50 9.58 15.27 -6.08
CA ILE A 50 8.13 15.29 -5.95
C ILE A 50 7.47 15.32 -7.32
N SER A 51 7.95 16.18 -8.22
CA SER A 51 7.39 16.29 -9.58
C SER A 51 7.57 15.00 -10.37
N PHE A 52 8.76 14.41 -10.34
CA PHE A 52 9.07 13.18 -11.06
C PHE A 52 8.24 11.98 -10.56
N VAL A 53 8.13 11.82 -9.23
CA VAL A 53 7.36 10.72 -8.64
C VAL A 53 5.87 10.91 -8.89
N ARG A 54 5.34 12.15 -8.78
CA ARG A 54 3.96 12.46 -9.15
C ARG A 54 3.68 12.07 -10.59
N ASP A 55 4.53 12.50 -11.52
CA ASP A 55 4.33 12.24 -12.94
C ASP A 55 4.46 10.74 -13.25
N THR A 56 5.33 10.02 -12.54
CA THR A 56 5.40 8.55 -12.60
C THR A 56 4.08 7.91 -12.19
N TRP A 57 3.51 8.29 -11.04
CA TRP A 57 2.23 7.75 -10.57
C TRP A 57 1.10 8.03 -11.57
N LEU A 58 0.98 9.27 -12.04
CA LEU A 58 -0.09 9.67 -12.96
C LEU A 58 0.04 9.04 -14.35
N ASN A 59 1.25 8.70 -14.79
CA ASN A 59 1.46 8.02 -16.07
C ASN A 59 1.27 6.50 -15.98
N GLN A 60 1.59 5.90 -14.83
CA GLN A 60 1.53 4.46 -14.63
C GLN A 60 0.09 3.98 -14.33
N LEU A 61 -0.64 4.74 -13.52
CA LEU A 61 -1.98 4.36 -13.07
C LEU A 61 -3.05 4.66 -14.15
N PRO A 62 -4.12 3.86 -14.26
CA PRO A 62 -5.20 4.12 -15.21
C PRO A 62 -5.83 5.51 -15.01
N PHE A 63 -6.01 6.23 -16.12
CA PHE A 63 -6.55 7.59 -16.07
C PHE A 63 -8.01 7.61 -15.59
N ASP A 64 -8.23 8.34 -14.51
CA ASP A 64 -9.55 8.76 -14.02
C ASP A 64 -9.43 10.21 -13.54
N PRO A 65 -10.22 11.16 -14.08
CA PRO A 65 -10.09 12.59 -13.76
C PRO A 65 -10.18 12.92 -12.27
N VAL A 66 -11.11 12.28 -11.55
CA VAL A 66 -11.38 12.57 -10.13
C VAL A 66 -10.27 12.00 -9.26
N ILE A 67 -9.84 10.78 -9.55
CA ILE A 67 -8.73 10.13 -8.83
C ILE A 67 -7.42 10.87 -9.11
N HIS A 68 -7.15 11.25 -10.35
CA HIS A 68 -5.94 11.98 -10.72
C HIS A 68 -5.85 13.34 -10.04
N GLU A 69 -6.97 14.04 -9.87
CA GLU A 69 -7.03 15.28 -9.09
C GLU A 69 -6.67 15.03 -7.62
N LYS A 70 -7.20 13.97 -7.00
CA LYS A 70 -6.87 13.59 -5.61
C LYS A 70 -5.42 13.18 -5.45
N LEU A 71 -4.86 12.43 -6.39
CA LEU A 71 -3.44 12.06 -6.40
C LEU A 71 -2.57 13.32 -6.53
N ALA A 72 -2.88 14.22 -7.46
CA ALA A 72 -2.17 15.49 -7.61
C ALA A 72 -2.25 16.34 -6.32
N SER A 73 -3.41 16.36 -5.67
CA SER A 73 -3.59 17.03 -4.38
C SER A 73 -2.72 16.43 -3.27
N PHE A 74 -2.61 15.09 -3.19
CA PHE A 74 -1.69 14.42 -2.27
C PHE A 74 -0.23 14.89 -2.49
N PHE A 75 0.25 14.92 -3.73
CA PHE A 75 1.61 15.39 -4.01
C PHE A 75 1.81 16.88 -3.71
N SER A 76 0.75 17.70 -3.78
CA SER A 76 0.84 19.14 -3.47
C SER A 76 1.06 19.46 -1.99
N VAL A 77 0.76 18.51 -1.09
CA VAL A 77 0.93 18.67 0.36
C VAL A 77 2.21 18.02 0.90
N LEU A 78 3.01 17.41 0.02
CA LEU A 78 4.31 16.84 0.39
C LEU A 78 5.36 17.95 0.52
N GLU A 79 6.19 17.84 1.55
CA GLU A 79 7.39 18.66 1.68
C GLU A 79 8.62 18.01 1.03
N GLU A 80 8.68 16.67 1.00
CA GLU A 80 9.85 15.92 0.55
C GLU A 80 9.52 14.47 0.22
N ILE A 81 10.24 13.90 -0.74
CA ILE A 81 10.35 12.44 -0.96
C ILE A 81 11.79 12.00 -0.70
N SER A 82 11.99 11.15 0.29
CA SER A 82 13.32 10.67 0.71
C SER A 82 13.51 9.20 0.41
N ILE A 83 14.71 8.81 -0.01
CA ILE A 83 15.09 7.41 -0.17
C ILE A 83 15.94 7.02 1.04
N VAL A 84 15.47 6.03 1.79
CA VAL A 84 16.09 5.57 3.02
C VAL A 84 16.57 4.14 2.83
N LEU A 85 17.79 3.85 3.28
CA LEU A 85 18.26 2.48 3.49
C LEU A 85 18.24 2.20 4.99
N GLY A 86 17.46 1.22 5.42
CA GLY A 86 17.28 0.88 6.83
C GLY A 86 17.65 -0.57 7.14
N GLN A 87 18.13 -0.83 8.34
CA GLN A 87 18.24 -2.18 8.91
C GLN A 87 17.54 -2.18 10.27
N GLU A 88 16.39 -2.83 10.35
CA GLU A 88 15.60 -2.89 11.58
C GLU A 88 16.31 -3.73 12.67
N LYS A 89 16.84 -4.90 12.30
CA LYS A 89 17.49 -5.83 13.23
C LYS A 89 18.89 -6.21 12.79
N GLU A 90 19.75 -6.45 13.77
CA GLU A 90 21.13 -6.86 13.52
C GLU A 90 21.18 -8.17 12.72
N GLY A 91 22.01 -8.20 11.67
CA GLY A 91 22.14 -9.36 10.78
C GLY A 91 21.16 -9.40 9.61
N GLN A 92 20.17 -8.51 9.54
CA GLN A 92 19.31 -8.37 8.35
C GLN A 92 19.99 -7.56 7.25
N PRO A 93 19.67 -7.78 5.96
CA PRO A 93 20.13 -6.87 4.90
C PRO A 93 19.55 -5.46 5.10
N LEU A 94 20.19 -4.47 4.48
CA LEU A 94 19.58 -3.14 4.34
C LEU A 94 18.41 -3.25 3.36
N SER A 95 17.25 -2.74 3.76
CA SER A 95 16.07 -2.57 2.90
C SER A 95 15.97 -1.12 2.44
N ALA A 96 15.54 -0.92 1.19
CA ALA A 96 15.24 0.39 0.65
C ALA A 96 13.78 0.77 0.87
N GLU A 97 13.53 2.02 1.27
CA GLU A 97 12.18 2.58 1.42
C GLU A 97 12.12 3.98 0.81
N MET A 98 11.03 4.27 0.10
CA MET A 98 10.69 5.62 -0.35
C MET A 98 9.71 6.25 0.65
N VAL A 99 10.10 7.37 1.23
CA VAL A 99 9.39 8.06 2.30
C VAL A 99 8.78 9.36 1.79
N TYR A 100 7.45 9.45 1.81
CA TYR A 100 6.66 10.61 1.43
C TYR A 100 6.36 11.45 2.67
N SER A 101 7.11 12.52 2.90
CA SER A 101 6.94 13.38 4.08
C SER A 101 5.87 14.44 3.81
N LEU A 102 4.81 14.47 4.62
CA LEU A 102 3.81 15.55 4.57
C LEU A 102 4.33 16.78 5.30
N ALA A 103 3.94 17.95 4.81
CA ALA A 103 4.29 19.23 5.41
C ALA A 103 3.82 19.33 6.88
N GLU A 104 4.45 20.23 7.63
CA GLU A 104 4.14 20.54 9.04
C GLU A 104 4.25 19.33 9.98
N ASN A 105 5.06 18.31 9.63
CA ASN A 105 5.21 17.06 10.39
C ASN A 105 3.88 16.32 10.64
N ARG A 106 2.85 16.51 9.81
CA ARG A 106 1.52 15.92 10.03
C ARG A 106 1.53 14.40 9.97
N SER A 107 2.25 13.83 9.01
CA SER A 107 2.38 12.39 8.81
C SER A 107 3.49 12.07 7.79
N PHE A 108 3.69 10.79 7.49
CA PHE A 108 4.46 10.34 6.34
C PHE A 108 3.94 9.00 5.83
N PHE A 109 4.16 8.73 4.55
CA PHE A 109 3.94 7.42 3.95
C PHE A 109 5.27 6.77 3.57
N ARG A 110 5.27 5.45 3.46
CA ARG A 110 6.44 4.65 3.08
C ARG A 110 6.02 3.65 2.01
N GLY A 111 6.84 3.52 0.97
CA GLY A 111 6.66 2.52 -0.08
C GLY A 111 7.92 1.69 -0.25
N LEU A 112 7.74 0.39 -0.47
CA LEU A 112 8.80 -0.54 -0.80
C LEU A 112 9.18 -0.45 -2.29
N PRO A 113 10.34 -1.01 -2.70
CA PRO A 113 10.74 -1.07 -4.09
C PRO A 113 9.64 -1.68 -4.97
N PRO A 114 9.55 -1.28 -6.25
CA PRO A 114 8.58 -1.85 -7.17
C PRO A 114 8.90 -3.32 -7.47
N VAL A 115 7.86 -4.08 -7.82
CA VAL A 115 7.98 -5.48 -8.28
C VAL A 115 7.91 -5.56 -9.80
N ASP A 116 8.67 -6.46 -10.40
CA ASP A 116 8.68 -6.70 -11.85
C ASP A 116 7.44 -7.52 -12.28
N SER A 117 7.06 -7.43 -13.56
CA SER A 117 5.86 -8.09 -14.08
C SER A 117 5.86 -9.61 -13.91
N ASP A 118 7.02 -10.25 -13.97
CA ASP A 118 7.13 -11.71 -13.91
C ASP A 118 6.85 -12.24 -12.49
N GLU A 119 7.25 -11.48 -11.47
CA GLU A 119 6.96 -11.79 -10.07
C GLU A 119 5.47 -11.61 -9.78
N THR A 120 4.85 -10.54 -10.28
CA THR A 120 3.39 -10.36 -10.14
C THR A 120 2.57 -11.47 -10.77
N PHE A 121 3.04 -12.02 -11.90
CA PHE A 121 2.39 -13.14 -12.59
C PHE A 121 2.46 -14.43 -11.75
N SER A 122 3.63 -14.70 -11.17
CA SER A 122 3.83 -15.88 -10.31
C SER A 122 2.90 -15.86 -9.09
N SER A 123 2.71 -14.70 -8.46
CA SER A 123 1.75 -14.55 -7.35
C SER A 123 0.30 -14.80 -7.77
N GLN A 124 -0.10 -14.43 -9.00
CA GLN A 124 -1.46 -14.72 -9.49
C GLN A 124 -1.70 -16.21 -9.69
N GLU A 125 -0.71 -16.93 -10.22
CA GLU A 125 -0.81 -18.38 -10.41
C GLU A 125 -1.01 -19.10 -9.07
N GLU A 126 -0.31 -18.66 -8.02
CA GLU A 126 -0.47 -19.21 -6.67
C GLU A 126 -1.86 -18.91 -6.08
N LEU A 127 -2.40 -17.71 -6.32
CA LEU A 127 -3.74 -17.32 -5.84
C LEU A 127 -4.88 -17.99 -6.60
N GLY A 128 -4.62 -18.53 -7.80
CA GLY A 128 -5.63 -19.13 -8.66
C GLY A 128 -6.67 -18.13 -9.20
N VAL A 129 -6.41 -16.84 -9.07
CA VAL A 129 -7.35 -15.77 -9.43
C VAL A 129 -6.61 -14.49 -9.84
N SER A 130 -7.18 -13.75 -10.79
CA SER A 130 -6.58 -12.51 -11.30
C SER A 130 -6.96 -11.31 -10.45
N LEU A 131 -6.01 -10.72 -9.72
CA LEU A 131 -6.24 -9.46 -8.98
C LEU A 131 -6.54 -8.28 -9.91
N PRO A 132 -7.05 -7.15 -9.38
CA PRO A 132 -7.30 -5.95 -10.18
C PRO A 132 -6.07 -5.41 -10.91
N ARG A 133 -6.27 -4.97 -12.16
CA ARG A 133 -5.20 -4.43 -13.02
C ARG A 133 -4.54 -3.19 -12.41
N ASP A 134 -5.34 -2.31 -11.82
CA ASP A 134 -4.88 -1.07 -11.23
C ASP A 134 -4.03 -1.29 -9.96
N TYR A 135 -4.35 -2.33 -9.18
CA TYR A 135 -3.49 -2.80 -8.09
C TYR A 135 -2.12 -3.26 -8.59
N PHE A 136 -2.04 -4.06 -9.67
CA PHE A 136 -0.74 -4.45 -10.24
C PHE A 136 0.09 -3.27 -10.73
N LEU A 137 -0.57 -2.32 -11.41
CA LEU A 137 0.10 -1.11 -11.88
C LEU A 137 0.65 -0.30 -10.70
N PHE A 138 -0.02 -0.32 -9.55
CA PHE A 138 0.49 0.28 -8.31
C PHE A 138 1.66 -0.51 -7.72
N LEU A 139 1.64 -1.83 -7.73
CA LEU A 139 2.76 -2.66 -7.25
C LEU A 139 4.06 -2.43 -8.05
N GLN A 140 3.93 -2.05 -9.32
CA GLN A 140 5.06 -1.60 -10.16
C GLN A 140 5.61 -0.21 -9.80
N ILE A 141 4.95 0.49 -8.87
CA ILE A 141 5.45 1.71 -8.23
C ILE A 141 5.98 1.35 -6.83
N HIS A 142 5.18 0.61 -6.05
CA HIS A 142 5.49 0.18 -4.69
C HIS A 142 4.96 -1.21 -4.38
N ASN A 143 5.84 -2.18 -4.14
CA ASN A 143 5.48 -3.52 -3.68
C ASN A 143 5.24 -3.56 -2.16
N GLY A 144 4.23 -2.82 -1.70
CA GLY A 144 3.97 -2.56 -0.29
C GLY A 144 4.01 -1.06 0.00
N PHE A 145 2.99 -0.55 0.69
CA PHE A 145 2.80 0.89 0.87
C PHE A 145 1.92 1.26 2.06
N GLY A 146 2.44 2.07 2.97
CA GLY A 146 1.76 2.37 4.22
C GLY A 146 2.02 3.74 4.79
N LYS A 147 1.45 3.98 5.97
CA LYS A 147 1.44 5.27 6.66
C LYS A 147 2.02 5.06 8.06
N LEU A 148 2.95 5.94 8.46
CA LEU A 148 3.65 5.83 9.74
C LEU A 148 4.37 4.46 9.91
N SER A 149 4.15 3.79 11.04
CA SER A 149 4.79 2.52 11.44
C SER A 149 4.30 1.32 10.63
N SER A 150 3.08 1.36 10.12
CA SER A 150 2.51 0.26 9.35
C SER A 150 2.77 0.45 7.86
N LEU A 151 3.34 -0.57 7.22
CA LEU A 151 3.32 -0.66 5.76
C LEU A 151 1.91 -0.99 5.24
N GLY A 152 0.99 -1.53 6.05
CA GLY A 152 -0.43 -1.70 5.73
C GLY A 152 -0.72 -2.56 4.50
N LEU A 153 -0.44 -2.04 3.28
CA LEU A 153 -0.56 -2.73 2.01
C LEU A 153 0.53 -3.81 1.89
N PHE A 154 0.10 -5.04 1.63
CA PHE A 154 0.98 -6.19 1.58
C PHE A 154 1.83 -6.21 0.30
N PRO A 155 3.12 -6.59 0.40
CA PRO A 155 3.90 -7.03 -0.75
C PRO A 155 3.22 -8.20 -1.46
N CYS A 156 3.36 -8.30 -2.77
CA CYS A 156 2.65 -9.28 -3.59
C CYS A 156 2.97 -10.73 -3.21
N GLU A 157 4.21 -10.99 -2.82
CA GLU A 157 4.68 -12.30 -2.34
C GLU A 157 4.00 -12.75 -1.04
N ASN A 158 3.40 -11.83 -0.28
CA ASN A 158 2.74 -12.14 0.99
C ASN A 158 1.23 -12.36 0.83
N ILE A 159 0.63 -12.03 -0.32
CA ILE A 159 -0.84 -12.05 -0.49
C ILE A 159 -1.40 -13.45 -0.30
N ALA A 160 -0.77 -14.49 -0.85
CA ALA A 160 -1.23 -15.86 -0.74
C ALA A 160 -1.23 -16.36 0.72
N ASP A 161 -0.15 -16.09 1.45
CA ASP A 161 -0.05 -16.41 2.87
C ASP A 161 -1.07 -15.62 3.71
N MET A 162 -1.29 -14.35 3.39
CA MET A 162 -2.31 -13.53 4.06
C MET A 162 -3.72 -14.02 3.78
N LYS A 163 -4.02 -14.43 2.54
CA LYS A 163 -5.30 -15.07 2.22
C LYS A 163 -5.53 -16.32 3.08
N ARG A 164 -4.50 -17.17 3.20
CA ARG A 164 -4.58 -18.38 4.04
C ARG A 164 -4.84 -18.04 5.52
N ILE A 165 -4.10 -17.07 6.08
CA ILE A 165 -4.28 -16.65 7.48
C ILE A 165 -5.66 -16.07 7.74
N VAL A 166 -6.16 -15.21 6.85
CA VAL A 166 -7.52 -14.66 6.97
C VAL A 166 -8.57 -15.76 6.84
N LEU A 167 -8.38 -16.72 5.92
CA LEU A 167 -9.29 -17.85 5.78
C LEU A 167 -9.31 -18.72 7.04
N GLU A 168 -8.15 -19.06 7.59
CA GLU A 168 -8.04 -19.81 8.86
C GLU A 168 -8.77 -19.06 10.00
N MET A 169 -8.53 -17.75 10.15
CA MET A 169 -9.21 -16.89 11.12
C MET A 169 -10.74 -16.92 10.96
N LEU A 170 -11.24 -16.81 9.72
CA LEU A 170 -12.68 -16.82 9.44
C LEU A 170 -13.32 -18.20 9.69
N LEU A 171 -12.59 -19.29 9.46
CA LEU A 171 -13.07 -20.67 9.68
C LEU A 171 -13.08 -21.06 11.15
N GLU A 172 -12.21 -20.49 11.98
CA GLU A 172 -12.25 -20.69 13.44
C GLU A 172 -13.48 -20.04 14.08
N ASN A 173 -14.05 -19.03 13.42
CA ASN A 173 -15.28 -18.40 13.86
C ASN A 173 -16.51 -19.28 13.58
N ARG A 174 -17.42 -19.35 14.56
CA ARG A 174 -18.64 -20.18 14.46
C ARG A 174 -19.76 -19.49 13.69
N GLU A 175 -19.70 -18.18 13.55
CA GLU A 175 -20.72 -17.39 12.85
C GLU A 175 -20.36 -17.27 11.35
N PRO A 176 -21.35 -17.41 10.45
CA PRO A 176 -21.10 -17.25 9.02
C PRO A 176 -20.76 -15.80 8.70
N LEU A 177 -19.77 -15.61 7.82
CA LEU A 177 -19.42 -14.30 7.27
C LEU A 177 -20.59 -13.72 6.47
N ARG A 178 -20.85 -12.42 6.66
CA ARG A 178 -21.98 -11.71 6.05
C ARG A 178 -21.63 -10.32 5.55
N SER A 179 -22.23 -9.95 4.42
CA SER A 179 -22.38 -8.58 3.93
C SER A 179 -23.86 -8.23 4.02
N GLY A 180 -24.23 -7.35 4.96
CA GLY A 180 -25.63 -7.10 5.31
C GLY A 180 -26.38 -8.39 5.67
N LEU A 181 -27.40 -8.75 4.88
CA LEU A 181 -28.18 -9.98 5.07
C LEU A 181 -27.64 -11.20 4.29
N GLN A 182 -26.72 -10.97 3.34
CA GLN A 182 -26.20 -12.01 2.45
C GLN A 182 -25.04 -12.75 3.11
N ARG A 183 -24.96 -14.06 2.86
CA ARG A 183 -23.80 -14.87 3.26
C ARG A 183 -22.71 -14.70 2.23
N VAL A 184 -21.48 -14.63 2.69
CA VAL A 184 -20.29 -14.49 1.85
C VAL A 184 -19.41 -15.71 2.05
N ASP A 185 -18.86 -16.24 0.96
CA ASP A 185 -17.86 -17.29 1.01
C ASP A 185 -16.52 -16.68 1.48
N PRO A 186 -15.93 -17.10 2.61
CA PRO A 186 -14.62 -16.62 3.03
C PRO A 186 -13.53 -16.73 1.96
N ASP A 187 -13.57 -17.74 1.09
CA ASP A 187 -12.55 -17.93 0.05
C ASP A 187 -12.64 -16.88 -1.08
N SER A 188 -13.76 -16.17 -1.16
CA SER A 188 -13.96 -15.07 -2.10
C SER A 188 -13.19 -13.79 -1.74
N LEU A 189 -12.57 -13.75 -0.55
CA LEU A 189 -11.84 -12.61 -0.03
C LEU A 189 -10.32 -12.76 -0.20
N ILE A 190 -9.68 -11.72 -0.73
CA ILE A 190 -8.23 -11.68 -0.90
C ILE A 190 -7.70 -10.44 -0.18
N PRO A 191 -7.10 -10.57 1.01
CA PRO A 191 -6.60 -9.43 1.76
C PRO A 191 -5.40 -8.79 1.05
N PHE A 192 -5.42 -7.48 0.90
CA PHE A 192 -4.31 -6.70 0.30
C PHE A 192 -3.78 -5.61 1.24
N TYR A 193 -4.49 -5.30 2.32
CA TYR A 193 -4.09 -4.33 3.33
C TYR A 193 -4.56 -4.76 4.72
N GLU A 194 -3.73 -4.54 5.73
CA GLU A 194 -4.08 -4.70 7.15
C GLU A 194 -3.98 -3.37 7.90
N GLU A 195 -4.98 -3.12 8.74
CA GLU A 195 -4.93 -2.07 9.73
C GLU A 195 -4.21 -2.57 11.00
N GLU A 196 -3.05 -1.98 11.28
CA GLU A 196 -2.16 -2.38 12.36
C GLU A 196 -2.89 -2.37 13.71
N GLY A 197 -2.84 -3.51 14.42
CA GLY A 197 -3.33 -3.65 15.78
C GLY A 197 -4.84 -3.89 15.92
N LEU A 198 -5.61 -3.93 14.83
CA LEU A 198 -7.06 -4.14 14.88
C LEU A 198 -7.56 -5.48 14.32
N LEU A 199 -6.65 -6.32 13.78
CA LEU A 199 -7.02 -7.53 13.02
C LEU A 199 -8.09 -7.20 11.97
N ALA A 200 -7.91 -6.09 11.26
CA ALA A 200 -8.86 -5.60 10.29
C ALA A 200 -8.18 -5.45 8.93
N PHE A 201 -8.90 -5.80 7.86
CA PHE A 201 -8.31 -5.95 6.54
C PHE A 201 -9.14 -5.20 5.50
N GLN A 202 -8.47 -4.76 4.43
CA GLN A 202 -9.14 -4.51 3.17
C GLN A 202 -8.90 -5.69 2.25
N CYS A 203 -9.97 -6.19 1.65
CA CYS A 203 -9.96 -7.37 0.83
C CYS A 203 -10.51 -7.05 -0.55
N PHE A 204 -9.89 -7.58 -1.60
CA PHE A 204 -10.55 -7.76 -2.88
C PHE A 204 -11.66 -8.79 -2.71
N PHE A 205 -12.85 -8.46 -3.18
CA PHE A 205 -14.02 -9.33 -3.11
C PHE A 205 -14.38 -9.84 -4.49
N THR A 206 -14.19 -11.14 -4.71
CA THR A 206 -14.39 -11.77 -6.02
C THR A 206 -15.87 -11.88 -6.43
N ASP A 207 -16.80 -11.87 -5.48
CA ASP A 207 -18.25 -11.87 -5.74
C ASP A 207 -18.84 -10.44 -5.77
N TRP A 208 -18.03 -9.42 -6.01
CA TRP A 208 -18.50 -8.04 -6.11
C TRP A 208 -19.51 -7.86 -7.26
N TYR A 209 -20.49 -6.96 -7.08
CA TYR A 209 -21.56 -6.69 -8.05
C TYR A 209 -21.67 -5.19 -8.37
N PRO A 210 -21.96 -4.79 -9.63
CA PRO A 210 -22.15 -5.62 -10.83
C PRO A 210 -20.87 -5.86 -11.65
N GLY A 211 -20.76 -7.04 -12.26
CA GLY A 211 -19.76 -7.34 -13.31
C GLY A 211 -18.52 -8.08 -12.78
N ASN A 212 -17.72 -8.65 -13.70
CA ASN A 212 -16.50 -9.43 -13.43
C ASN A 212 -15.33 -8.60 -12.83
N GLU A 213 -15.63 -7.54 -12.10
CA GLU A 213 -14.65 -6.67 -11.44
C GLU A 213 -14.56 -7.05 -9.96
N MET A 214 -13.35 -6.99 -9.39
CA MET A 214 -13.16 -7.19 -7.94
C MET A 214 -13.09 -5.83 -7.26
N GLY A 215 -14.15 -5.47 -6.56
CA GLY A 215 -14.13 -4.32 -5.65
C GLY A 215 -13.41 -4.65 -4.34
N ASN A 216 -13.23 -3.61 -3.53
CA ASN A 216 -12.62 -3.68 -2.20
C ASN A 216 -13.68 -3.57 -1.13
N ILE A 217 -13.53 -4.35 -0.07
CA ILE A 217 -14.34 -4.27 1.13
C ILE A 217 -13.45 -4.27 2.37
N TYR A 218 -13.95 -3.68 3.45
CA TYR A 218 -13.38 -3.82 4.77
C TYR A 218 -13.87 -5.11 5.43
N LEU A 219 -12.98 -5.80 6.13
CA LEU A 219 -13.22 -6.97 6.95
C LEU A 219 -12.77 -6.65 8.39
N SER A 220 -13.70 -6.70 9.34
CA SER A 220 -13.38 -6.69 10.78
C SER A 220 -13.10 -8.11 11.26
N GLY A 221 -11.88 -8.40 11.71
CA GLY A 221 -11.54 -9.67 12.35
C GLY A 221 -12.03 -9.79 13.80
N ILE A 222 -12.55 -8.71 14.39
CA ILE A 222 -13.17 -8.73 15.72
C ILE A 222 -14.64 -9.18 15.62
N ASP A 223 -15.39 -8.54 14.72
CA ASP A 223 -16.82 -8.78 14.56
C ASP A 223 -17.14 -9.83 13.49
N TYR A 224 -16.13 -10.23 12.71
CA TYR A 224 -16.25 -11.16 11.58
C TYR A 224 -17.33 -10.73 10.58
N LYS A 225 -17.33 -9.43 10.29
CA LYS A 225 -18.25 -8.77 9.36
C LYS A 225 -17.45 -8.07 8.28
N ILE A 226 -18.04 -8.03 7.10
CA ILE A 226 -17.55 -7.20 6.02
C ILE A 226 -18.47 -6.02 5.74
N SER A 227 -17.94 -5.02 5.05
CA SER A 227 -18.71 -3.89 4.50
C SER A 227 -19.97 -4.35 3.77
N ASP A 228 -21.06 -3.60 3.95
CA ASP A 228 -22.27 -3.77 3.16
C ASP A 228 -22.06 -3.14 1.78
N THR A 229 -22.12 -3.96 0.74
CA THR A 229 -21.95 -3.54 -0.66
C THR A 229 -23.28 -3.13 -1.31
N SER A 230 -24.42 -3.33 -0.64
CA SER A 230 -25.75 -3.13 -1.23
C SER A 230 -26.18 -1.66 -1.37
N ASP A 231 -25.54 -0.74 -0.65
CA ASP A 231 -25.84 0.68 -0.71
C ASP A 231 -24.67 1.51 -1.25
N TRP A 232 -24.76 1.83 -2.55
CA TRP A 232 -23.75 2.61 -3.26
C TRP A 232 -23.51 4.01 -2.67
N LYS A 233 -24.48 4.58 -1.95
CA LYS A 233 -24.33 5.92 -1.34
C LYS A 233 -23.49 5.90 -0.08
N SER A 234 -23.44 4.78 0.62
CA SER A 234 -22.69 4.60 1.87
C SER A 234 -21.38 3.83 1.68
N TRP A 235 -21.01 3.46 0.46
CA TRP A 235 -19.75 2.78 0.15
C TRP A 235 -18.52 3.41 0.82
N ARG A 236 -18.37 4.73 0.77
CA ARG A 236 -17.27 5.43 1.45
C ARG A 236 -17.33 5.30 2.98
N GLU A 237 -18.53 5.38 3.56
CA GLU A 237 -18.76 5.22 5.00
C GLU A 237 -18.50 3.78 5.45
N ASN A 238 -18.78 2.82 4.55
CA ASN A 238 -18.56 1.40 4.76
C ASN A 238 -17.18 0.94 4.30
N LEU A 239 -16.31 1.83 3.80
CA LEU A 239 -14.98 1.50 3.29
C LEU A 239 -15.01 0.44 2.17
N ALA A 240 -16.05 0.48 1.34
CA ALA A 240 -16.21 -0.38 0.18
C ALA A 240 -15.98 0.46 -1.08
N PHE A 241 -15.14 -0.01 -2.00
CA PHE A 241 -14.76 0.76 -3.19
C PHE A 241 -14.76 -0.13 -4.43
N PRO A 242 -15.39 0.28 -5.55
CA PRO A 242 -15.34 -0.43 -6.82
C PRO A 242 -13.93 -0.77 -7.33
N THR A 243 -12.95 0.09 -7.05
CA THR A 243 -11.57 -0.10 -7.56
C THR A 243 -10.52 0.12 -6.47
N PHE A 244 -9.33 -0.44 -6.68
CA PHE A 244 -8.17 -0.19 -5.81
C PHE A 244 -7.78 1.29 -5.84
N LEU A 245 -7.85 1.94 -7.00
CA LEU A 245 -7.51 3.35 -7.10
C LEU A 245 -8.42 4.28 -6.30
N GLU A 246 -9.73 3.98 -6.24
CA GLU A 246 -10.64 4.74 -5.40
C GLU A 246 -10.26 4.60 -3.91
N TRP A 247 -10.02 3.36 -3.46
CA TRP A 247 -9.53 3.10 -2.10
C TRP A 247 -8.22 3.84 -1.82
N LEU A 248 -7.23 3.75 -2.72
CA LEU A 248 -5.93 4.40 -2.58
C LEU A 248 -6.09 5.92 -2.48
N SER A 249 -6.95 6.52 -3.32
CA SER A 249 -7.21 7.95 -3.32
C SER A 249 -7.78 8.43 -1.97
N GLU A 250 -8.68 7.66 -1.38
CA GLU A 250 -9.28 7.94 -0.08
C GLU A 250 -8.27 7.71 1.05
N TYR A 251 -7.44 6.67 0.94
CA TYR A 251 -6.41 6.34 1.92
C TYR A 251 -5.38 7.47 2.06
N LEU A 252 -4.94 8.02 0.93
CA LEU A 252 -3.99 9.14 0.86
C LEU A 252 -4.56 10.45 1.40
N GLN A 253 -5.87 10.68 1.26
CA GLN A 253 -6.56 11.85 1.81
C GLN A 253 -6.78 11.74 3.33
N GLY A 254 -6.30 10.66 3.94
CA GLY A 254 -6.39 10.43 5.37
C GLY A 254 -7.75 9.90 5.79
N MET A 255 -8.28 8.93 5.05
CA MET A 255 -9.41 8.09 5.47
C MET A 255 -9.29 7.85 6.98
N SER A 256 -10.17 8.51 7.75
CA SER A 256 -10.28 8.26 9.17
C SER A 256 -11.16 7.03 9.29
N LEU A 257 -10.57 5.92 9.71
CA LEU A 257 -11.31 4.75 10.16
C LEU A 257 -11.92 5.15 11.50
N SER A 258 -13.03 5.89 11.43
CA SER A 258 -13.78 6.33 12.59
C SER A 258 -14.42 5.09 13.20
N LEU A 259 -13.76 4.53 14.22
CA LEU A 259 -14.38 3.67 15.21
C LEU A 259 -15.38 4.47 16.06
#